data_AF-A0A919CI31-F1
#
_entry.id   AF-A0A919CI31-F1
#
_cell.length_a   1.000
_cell.length_b   1.000
_cell.length_c   1.000
_cell.angle_alpha   90.00
_cell.angle_beta   90.00
_cell.angle_gamma   90.00
#
_symmetry.space_group_name_H-M   'P 1'
#
loop_
_entity.id
_entity.type
_entity.pdbx_description
1 polymer ?
#
loop_
_entity_poly.entity_id
_entity_poly.type
_entity_poly.pdbx_seq_one_letter_code
_entity_poly.pdbx_strand_id
1 'polypeptide(L)'
;MVAQFTLDTERNMQKSTLAAVLLATIVIGGCSSAATWDGYSPAEVASLQALGLSPAEAAHYQEMGFTSDTIKRWYDAGITDRRTITAWHDARFTAVEAGAWSRGGFGLQDAYEWKSENFSAEEASDWRSKGFDLEQAEDLRKRGLSAD
;
A
#
# COMPACT_ATOMS: atom_id res chain seq x y z
N MET A 1 11.78 -66.97 -21.98
CA MET A 1 12.47 -66.00 -22.86
C MET A 1 11.47 -64.95 -23.34
N VAL A 2 10.89 -64.17 -22.43
CA VAL A 2 9.93 -63.08 -22.74
C VAL A 2 10.08 -61.88 -21.78
N ALA A 3 10.90 -61.98 -20.73
CA ALA A 3 11.03 -60.92 -19.71
C ALA A 3 12.17 -59.91 -19.98
N GLN A 4 13.07 -60.18 -20.93
CA GLN A 4 14.18 -59.26 -21.25
C GLN A 4 13.82 -58.20 -22.29
N PHE A 5 12.75 -58.40 -23.08
CA PHE A 5 12.38 -57.46 -24.16
C PHE A 5 11.61 -56.24 -23.65
N THR A 6 10.88 -56.38 -22.54
CA THR A 6 10.08 -55.31 -21.94
C THR A 6 10.90 -54.30 -21.13
N LEU A 7 12.08 -54.66 -20.63
CA LEU A 7 12.90 -53.76 -19.81
C LEU A 7 13.89 -52.89 -20.62
N ASP A 8 14.15 -53.22 -21.89
CA ASP A 8 14.96 -52.36 -22.77
C ASP A 8 14.13 -51.26 -23.47
N THR A 9 12.82 -51.45 -23.62
CA THR A 9 11.93 -50.42 -24.17
C THR A 9 11.74 -49.24 -23.18
N GLU A 10 11.62 -49.51 -21.87
CA GLU A 10 11.39 -48.47 -20.87
C GLU A 10 12.62 -47.58 -20.62
N ARG A 11 13.84 -48.13 -20.72
CA ARG A 11 15.08 -47.37 -20.49
C ARG A 11 15.47 -46.47 -21.67
N ASN A 12 15.04 -46.81 -22.88
CA ASN A 12 15.37 -46.04 -24.08
C ASN A 12 14.34 -44.95 -24.43
N MET A 13 13.18 -44.93 -23.74
CA MET A 13 12.11 -43.94 -23.94
C MET A 13 12.19 -42.75 -22.96
N GLN A 14 13.26 -42.62 -22.17
CA GLN A 14 13.50 -41.42 -21.33
C GLN A 14 14.60 -40.48 -21.86
N LYS A 15 15.16 -40.74 -23.05
CA LYS A 15 16.29 -39.95 -23.60
C LYS A 15 15.99 -39.18 -24.87
N SER A 16 14.80 -39.27 -25.44
CA SER A 16 14.45 -38.49 -26.63
C SER A 16 12.95 -38.30 -26.71
N THR A 17 12.48 -37.12 -26.33
CA THR A 17 11.69 -36.22 -27.17
C THR A 17 11.08 -35.13 -26.31
N LEU A 18 11.63 -33.93 -26.42
CA LEU A 18 10.88 -32.68 -26.26
C LEU A 18 9.69 -32.73 -27.23
N ALA A 19 8.47 -32.88 -26.73
CA ALA A 19 7.26 -32.63 -27.51
C ALA A 19 6.13 -32.23 -26.58
N ALA A 20 5.67 -31.00 -26.79
CA ALA A 20 4.60 -30.33 -26.08
C ALA A 20 3.26 -31.07 -26.25
N VAL A 21 2.59 -31.38 -25.14
CA VAL A 21 1.14 -31.54 -25.08
C VAL A 21 0.67 -31.03 -23.72
N LEU A 22 0.40 -29.72 -23.62
CA LEU A 22 -0.35 -29.17 -22.49
C LEU A 22 -1.84 -29.29 -22.84
N LEU A 23 -2.52 -30.18 -22.12
CA LEU A 23 -3.97 -30.36 -22.12
C LEU A 23 -4.67 -29.03 -21.79
N ALA A 24 -5.18 -28.34 -22.81
CA ALA A 24 -6.05 -27.19 -22.63
C ALA A 24 -7.50 -27.65 -22.42
N THR A 25 -7.81 -28.10 -21.21
CA THR A 25 -9.18 -28.07 -20.69
C THR A 25 -9.23 -27.03 -19.59
N ILE A 26 -9.49 -25.76 -19.93
CA ILE A 26 -9.81 -24.73 -18.93
C ILE A 26 -11.10 -24.05 -19.33
N VAL A 27 -12.09 -24.34 -18.49
CA VAL A 27 -13.41 -23.75 -18.29
C VAL A 27 -13.53 -22.32 -18.82
N ILE A 28 -14.52 -22.07 -19.67
CA ILE A 28 -15.01 -20.72 -19.98
C ILE A 28 -15.72 -20.20 -18.72
N GLY A 29 -14.95 -19.75 -17.74
CA GLY A 29 -15.41 -18.95 -16.62
C GLY A 29 -15.36 -17.48 -17.03
N GLY A 30 -16.44 -16.73 -16.77
CA GLY A 30 -16.59 -15.35 -17.22
C GLY A 30 -15.36 -14.48 -16.95
N CYS A 31 -15.09 -13.53 -17.85
CA CYS A 31 -14.08 -12.49 -17.66
C CYS A 31 -14.38 -11.67 -16.39
N SER A 32 -13.95 -12.14 -15.22
CA SER A 32 -13.35 -11.24 -14.25
C SER A 32 -11.93 -11.01 -14.75
N SER A 33 -11.69 -9.93 -15.51
CA SER A 33 -10.32 -9.52 -15.79
C SER A 33 -9.68 -9.18 -14.44
N ALA A 34 -9.00 -10.15 -13.83
CA ALA A 34 -8.20 -9.90 -12.66
C ALA A 34 -7.19 -8.80 -13.02
N ALA A 35 -7.02 -7.81 -12.14
CA ALA A 35 -6.04 -6.76 -12.39
C ALA A 35 -4.67 -7.39 -12.64
N THR A 36 -3.97 -6.90 -13.66
CA THR A 36 -2.64 -7.34 -14.09
C THR A 36 -1.63 -6.20 -13.91
N TRP A 37 -0.34 -6.51 -14.02
CA TRP A 37 0.73 -5.51 -14.04
C TRP A 37 0.89 -4.82 -15.41
N ASP A 38 -0.13 -4.89 -16.26
CA ASP A 38 -0.08 -4.28 -17.58
C ASP A 38 0.01 -2.75 -17.43
N GLY A 39 0.95 -2.13 -18.15
CA GLY A 39 1.18 -0.69 -18.09
C GLY A 39 2.20 -0.23 -17.04
N TYR A 40 2.71 -1.13 -16.18
CA TYR A 40 3.80 -0.83 -15.26
C TYR A 40 5.17 -1.18 -15.85
N SER A 41 6.20 -0.42 -15.47
CA SER A 41 7.58 -0.79 -15.80
C SER A 41 8.08 -1.94 -14.91
N PRO A 42 9.03 -2.78 -15.34
CA PRO A 42 9.57 -3.85 -14.50
C PRO A 42 10.16 -3.36 -13.16
N ALA A 43 10.79 -2.18 -13.16
CA ALA A 43 11.33 -1.57 -11.96
C ALA A 43 10.22 -1.14 -10.98
N GLU A 44 9.13 -0.56 -11.50
CA GLU A 44 7.99 -0.17 -10.69
C GLU A 44 7.25 -1.38 -10.12
N VAL A 45 7.05 -2.43 -10.92
CA VAL A 45 6.49 -3.70 -10.43
C VAL A 45 7.32 -4.26 -9.27
N ALA A 46 8.64 -4.28 -9.41
CA ALA A 46 9.52 -4.75 -8.33
C ALA A 46 9.37 -3.91 -7.04
N SER A 47 9.28 -2.57 -7.16
CA SER A 47 9.05 -1.69 -6.01
C SER A 47 7.70 -1.94 -5.35
N LEU A 48 6.62 -2.05 -6.12
CA LEU A 48 5.27 -2.29 -5.61
C LEU A 48 5.16 -3.67 -4.96
N GLN A 49 5.75 -4.70 -5.57
CA GLN A 49 5.81 -6.05 -5.00
C GLN A 49 6.66 -6.10 -3.72
N ALA A 50 7.74 -5.32 -3.63
CA ALA A 50 8.54 -5.20 -2.41
C ALA A 50 7.75 -4.57 -1.25
N LEU A 51 6.74 -3.74 -1.56
CA LEU A 51 5.77 -3.22 -0.59
C LEU A 51 4.64 -4.22 -0.27
N GLY A 52 4.63 -5.39 -0.92
CA GLY A 52 3.61 -6.42 -0.74
C GLY A 52 2.29 -6.15 -1.48
N LEU A 53 2.28 -5.20 -2.42
CA LEU A 53 1.07 -4.84 -3.15
C LEU A 53 0.70 -5.86 -4.22
N SER A 54 -0.60 -6.13 -4.32
CA SER A 54 -1.20 -6.82 -5.45
C SER A 54 -1.38 -5.89 -6.65
N PRO A 55 -1.54 -6.43 -7.88
CA PRO A 55 -1.88 -5.62 -9.05
C PRO A 55 -3.15 -4.78 -8.87
N ALA A 56 -4.15 -5.32 -8.15
CA ALA A 56 -5.41 -4.62 -7.91
C ALA A 56 -5.24 -3.39 -7.00
N GLU A 57 -4.39 -3.49 -5.97
CA GLU A 57 -4.09 -2.35 -5.11
C GLU A 57 -3.24 -1.31 -5.84
N ALA A 58 -2.24 -1.76 -6.60
CA ALA A 58 -1.43 -0.88 -7.43
C ALA A 58 -2.28 -0.11 -8.46
N ALA A 59 -3.22 -0.79 -9.13
CA ALA A 59 -4.11 -0.16 -10.11
C ALA A 59 -4.95 0.94 -9.46
N HIS A 60 -5.49 0.67 -8.26
CA HIS A 60 -6.23 1.67 -7.50
C HIS A 60 -5.37 2.89 -7.15
N TYR A 61 -4.14 2.69 -6.70
CA TYR A 61 -3.22 3.80 -6.43
C TYR A 61 -2.86 4.58 -7.70
N GLN A 62 -2.71 3.90 -8.83
CA GLN A 62 -2.44 4.55 -10.12
C GLN A 62 -3.62 5.43 -10.57
N GLU A 63 -4.86 5.00 -10.35
CA GLU A 63 -6.07 5.82 -10.60
C GLU A 63 -6.07 7.11 -9.76
N MET A 64 -5.50 7.06 -8.56
CA MET A 64 -5.28 8.23 -7.70
C MET A 64 -4.06 9.08 -8.11
N GLY A 65 -3.32 8.66 -9.14
CA GLY A 65 -2.09 9.32 -9.60
C GLY A 65 -0.87 9.03 -8.72
N PHE A 66 -0.92 8.00 -7.88
CA PHE A 66 0.20 7.65 -7.00
C PHE A 66 1.28 6.89 -7.78
N THR A 67 2.52 7.23 -7.48
CA THR A 67 3.70 6.46 -7.88
C THR A 67 4.07 5.46 -6.78
N SER A 68 4.88 4.45 -7.13
CA SER A 68 5.50 3.54 -6.15
C SER A 68 6.24 4.29 -5.02
N ASP A 69 6.95 5.39 -5.33
CA ASP A 69 7.59 6.25 -4.33
C ASP A 69 6.58 6.92 -3.39
N THR A 70 5.44 7.37 -3.92
CA THR A 70 4.38 8.01 -3.12
C THR A 70 3.81 7.01 -2.13
N ILE A 71 3.50 5.79 -2.59
CA ILE A 71 3.01 4.71 -1.73
C ILE A 71 4.06 4.35 -0.67
N LYS A 72 5.32 4.22 -1.07
CA LYS A 72 6.42 3.93 -0.14
C LYS A 72 6.47 4.95 1.00
N ARG A 73 6.28 6.24 0.72
CA ARG A 73 6.25 7.28 1.78
C ARG A 73 5.12 7.08 2.78
N TRP A 74 3.93 6.66 2.33
CA TRP A 74 2.82 6.32 3.23
C TRP A 74 3.17 5.11 4.12
N TYR A 75 3.79 4.09 3.53
CA TYR A 75 4.23 2.90 4.25
C TYR A 75 5.33 3.22 5.27
N ASP A 76 6.32 4.01 4.87
CA ASP A 76 7.40 4.50 5.76
C ASP A 76 6.84 5.38 6.90
N ALA A 77 5.72 6.07 6.67
CA ALA A 77 5.00 6.83 7.69
C ALA A 77 4.17 5.95 8.65
N GLY A 78 4.15 4.64 8.43
CA GLY A 78 3.39 3.66 9.23
C GLY A 78 1.92 3.53 8.84
N ILE A 79 1.50 4.14 7.72
CA ILE A 79 0.12 4.12 7.25
C ILE A 79 0.05 3.20 6.03
N THR A 80 -0.40 1.96 6.24
CA THR A 80 -0.42 0.90 5.21
C THR A 80 -1.82 0.54 4.73
N ASP A 81 -2.85 0.83 5.53
CA ASP A 81 -4.24 0.59 5.16
C ASP A 81 -4.66 1.52 4.00
N ARG A 82 -5.10 0.91 2.90
CA ARG A 82 -5.49 1.63 1.67
C ARG A 82 -6.55 2.68 1.93
N ARG A 83 -7.60 2.36 2.69
CA ARG A 83 -8.71 3.31 2.95
C ARG A 83 -8.21 4.52 3.73
N THR A 84 -7.32 4.28 4.68
CA THR A 84 -6.66 5.32 5.46
C THR A 84 -5.80 6.20 4.56
N ILE A 85 -4.92 5.63 3.75
CA ILE A 85 -4.10 6.38 2.77
C ILE A 85 -5.00 7.26 1.89
N THR A 86 -6.08 6.69 1.33
CA THR A 86 -7.02 7.43 0.49
C THR A 86 -7.66 8.59 1.24
N ALA A 87 -8.17 8.36 2.44
CA ALA A 87 -8.85 9.40 3.22
C ALA A 87 -7.91 10.57 3.57
N TRP A 88 -6.70 10.29 4.02
CA TRP A 88 -5.72 11.35 4.36
C TRP A 88 -5.25 12.11 3.11
N HIS A 89 -5.03 11.40 2.00
CA HIS A 89 -4.67 12.02 0.73
C HIS A 89 -5.77 12.95 0.20
N ASP A 90 -7.02 12.50 0.23
CA ASP A 90 -8.17 13.28 -0.26
C ASP A 90 -8.39 14.53 0.59
N ALA A 91 -8.09 14.45 1.89
CA ALA A 91 -8.01 15.59 2.80
C ALA A 91 -6.76 16.47 2.62
N ARG A 92 -5.97 16.25 1.56
CA ARG A 92 -4.77 17.01 1.20
C ARG A 92 -3.64 16.94 2.22
N PHE A 93 -3.53 15.83 2.95
CA PHE A 93 -2.33 15.53 3.71
C PHE A 93 -1.32 14.78 2.86
N THR A 94 -0.06 15.16 3.00
CA THR A 94 1.07 14.33 2.57
C THR A 94 1.26 13.16 3.54
N ALA A 95 1.92 12.10 3.07
CA ALA A 95 2.28 10.96 3.92
C ALA A 95 3.06 11.36 5.19
N VAL A 96 3.94 12.36 5.07
CA VAL A 96 4.75 12.87 6.19
C VAL A 96 3.88 13.56 7.23
N GLU A 97 2.98 14.45 6.80
CA GLU A 97 2.04 15.11 7.71
C GLU A 97 1.11 14.09 8.37
N ALA A 98 0.47 13.23 7.58
CA ALA A 98 -0.44 12.21 8.09
C ALA A 98 0.26 11.29 9.11
N GLY A 99 1.50 10.89 8.84
CA GLY A 99 2.32 10.13 9.78
C GLY A 99 2.62 10.90 11.07
N ALA A 100 2.91 12.19 10.99
CA ALA A 100 3.15 13.02 12.18
C ALA A 100 1.89 13.13 13.06
N TRP A 101 0.74 13.44 12.45
CA TRP A 101 -0.54 13.51 13.15
C TRP A 101 -0.95 12.15 13.75
N SER A 102 -0.83 11.07 12.96
CA SER A 102 -1.14 9.72 13.42
C SER A 102 -0.27 9.29 14.61
N ARG A 103 1.04 9.60 14.60
CA ARG A 103 1.94 9.34 15.74
C ARG A 103 1.59 10.16 16.99
N GLY A 104 1.07 11.37 16.82
CA GLY A 104 0.51 12.18 17.91
C GLY A 104 -0.85 11.69 18.43
N GLY A 105 -1.38 10.58 17.89
CA GLY A 105 -2.67 10.02 18.29
C GLY A 105 -3.87 10.78 17.72
N PHE A 106 -3.68 11.57 16.67
CA PHE A 106 -4.76 12.30 16.00
C PHE A 106 -5.38 11.43 14.89
N GLY A 107 -6.71 11.35 14.92
CA GLY A 107 -7.48 10.88 13.76
C GLY A 107 -7.51 11.95 12.66
N LEU A 108 -7.96 11.58 11.46
CA LEU A 108 -8.03 12.49 10.32
C LEU A 108 -8.83 13.77 10.60
N GLN A 109 -9.98 13.64 11.27
CA GLN A 109 -10.84 14.77 11.58
C GLN A 109 -10.15 15.75 12.55
N ASP A 110 -9.66 15.25 13.69
CA ASP A 110 -8.91 16.07 14.65
C ASP A 110 -7.69 16.73 13.99
N ALA A 111 -6.91 15.97 13.22
CA ALA A 111 -5.74 16.51 12.52
C ALA A 111 -6.11 17.63 11.55
N TYR A 112 -7.24 17.51 10.85
CA TYR A 112 -7.76 18.55 9.97
C TYR A 112 -8.13 19.81 10.74
N GLU A 113 -8.85 19.68 11.85
CA GLU A 113 -9.27 20.81 12.69
C GLU A 113 -8.07 21.56 13.25
N TRP A 114 -7.13 20.86 13.90
CA TRP A 114 -5.93 21.47 14.45
C TRP A 114 -5.05 22.09 13.35
N LYS A 115 -4.89 21.41 12.20
CA LYS A 115 -4.16 21.97 11.05
C LYS A 115 -4.83 23.22 10.48
N SER A 116 -6.17 23.26 10.42
CA SER A 116 -6.91 24.43 9.91
C SER A 116 -6.68 25.68 10.78
N GLU A 117 -6.37 25.47 12.06
CA GLU A 117 -6.01 26.52 13.02
C GLU A 117 -4.50 26.78 13.07
N ASN A 118 -3.77 26.28 12.07
CA ASN A 118 -2.34 26.42 11.86
C ASN A 118 -1.48 25.85 12.99
N PHE A 119 -1.97 24.83 13.70
CA PHE A 119 -1.12 24.02 14.57
C PHE A 119 -0.37 22.97 13.76
N SER A 120 0.88 22.73 14.13
CA SER A 120 1.60 21.52 13.74
C SER A 120 1.14 20.32 14.56
N ALA A 121 1.42 19.11 14.07
CA ALA A 121 1.12 17.88 14.81
C ALA A 121 1.86 17.80 16.16
N GLU A 122 3.06 18.37 16.23
CA GLU A 122 3.88 18.41 17.44
C GLU A 122 3.27 19.35 18.48
N GLU A 123 3.00 20.61 18.11
CA GLU A 123 2.33 21.57 19.02
C GLU A 123 0.97 21.05 19.49
N ALA A 124 0.17 20.47 18.59
CA ALA A 124 -1.12 19.90 18.94
C ALA A 124 -0.96 18.75 19.95
N SER A 125 0.02 17.87 19.73
CA SER A 125 0.34 16.77 20.66
C SER A 125 0.75 17.31 22.03
N ASP A 126 1.54 18.37 22.08
CA ASP A 126 1.98 18.99 23.33
C ASP A 126 0.80 19.58 24.13
N TRP A 127 -0.09 20.33 23.47
CA TRP A 127 -1.31 20.84 24.09
C TRP A 127 -2.20 19.70 24.63
N ARG A 128 -2.42 18.65 23.82
CA ARG A 128 -3.25 17.50 24.18
C ARG A 128 -2.64 16.71 25.34
N SER A 129 -1.31 16.59 25.38
CA SER A 129 -0.59 15.92 26.48
C SER A 129 -0.75 16.65 27.83
N LYS A 130 -0.93 17.97 27.78
CA LYS A 130 -1.21 18.83 28.95
C LYS A 130 -2.70 18.90 29.29
N GLY A 131 -3.56 18.18 28.56
CA GLY A 131 -4.99 18.09 28.80
C GLY A 131 -5.80 19.25 28.21
N PHE A 132 -5.24 20.00 27.27
CA PHE A 132 -5.95 21.06 26.57
C PHE A 132 -6.54 20.54 25.25
N ASP A 133 -7.77 20.97 24.94
CA ASP A 133 -8.37 20.80 23.63
C ASP A 133 -7.97 21.94 22.66
N LEU A 134 -8.47 21.89 21.43
CA LEU A 134 -8.16 22.87 20.38
C LEU A 134 -8.59 24.28 20.76
N GLU A 135 -9.82 24.43 21.28
CA GLU A 135 -10.38 25.73 21.66
C GLU A 135 -9.54 26.38 22.77
N GLN A 136 -9.18 25.59 23.78
CA GLN A 136 -8.31 26.03 24.88
C GLN A 136 -6.90 26.37 24.38
N ALA A 137 -6.31 25.54 23.51
CA ALA A 137 -4.99 25.77 22.94
C ALA A 137 -4.94 27.08 22.14
N GLU A 138 -5.95 27.34 21.31
CA GLU A 138 -6.07 28.60 20.56
C GLU A 138 -6.14 29.82 21.48
N ASP A 139 -6.97 29.76 22.51
CA ASP A 139 -7.16 30.88 23.44
C ASP A 139 -5.89 31.16 24.25
N LEU A 140 -5.15 30.13 24.62
CA LEU A 140 -3.84 30.27 25.25
C LEU A 140 -2.81 30.85 24.28
N ARG A 141 -2.80 30.42 23.01
CA ARG A 141 -1.94 30.97 21.96
C ARG A 141 -2.23 32.46 21.69
N LYS A 142 -3.51 32.87 21.66
CA LYS A 142 -3.93 34.28 21.55
C LYS A 142 -3.41 35.14 22.72
N ARG A 143 -3.15 34.52 23.87
CA ARG A 143 -2.56 35.16 25.07
C ARG A 143 -1.03 35.09 25.09
N GLY A 144 -0.40 34.55 24.05
CA GLY A 144 1.06 34.42 23.92
C GLY A 144 1.67 33.24 24.68
N LEU A 145 0.88 32.24 25.05
CA LEU A 145 1.35 31.02 25.70
C LEU A 145 1.63 29.93 24.66
N SER A 146 2.59 29.05 24.99
CA SER A 146 2.97 27.89 24.19
C SER A 146 2.98 26.62 25.03
N ALA A 147 2.91 25.45 24.37
CA ALA A 147 2.91 24.14 25.00
C ALA A 147 4.23 23.38 24.91
N ASP A 148 5.32 24.00 24.45
CA ASP A 148 6.67 23.46 24.70
C ASP A 148 7.11 23.57 26.18
#